data_AF-A0A350QFQ8-F1
#
_entry.id   AF-A0A350QFQ8-F1
#
_cell.length_a   1.000
_cell.length_b   1.000
_cell.length_c   1.000
_cell.angle_alpha   90.00
_cell.angle_beta   90.00
_cell.angle_gamma   90.00
#
_symmetry.space_group_name_H-M   'P 1'
#
loop_
_entity.id
_entity.type
_entity.pdbx_description
1 polymer ?
#
loop_
_entity_poly.entity_id
_entity_poly.type
_entity_poly.pdbx_seq_one_letter_code
_entity_poly.pdbx_strand_id
1 'polypeptide(L)' 'MLQPVKPLMTKLGYQFRQAELLEQALTHRSCKGKHNERLEFLGDAVLGLIIAQMLFDQFPQTREGDL' A
#
# COMPACT_ATOMS: atom_id res chain seq x y z
N MET A 1 -17.15 9.07 -13.45
CA MET A 1 -17.61 7.73 -13.03
C MET A 1 -16.80 7.36 -11.79
N LEU A 2 -17.28 7.69 -10.57
CA LEU A 2 -16.51 7.69 -9.30
C LEU A 2 -17.04 6.65 -8.27
N GLN A 3 -17.70 5.58 -8.73
CA GLN A 3 -18.51 4.71 -7.86
C GLN A 3 -17.74 3.66 -7.02
N PRO A 4 -16.63 3.03 -7.47
CA PRO A 4 -16.04 1.90 -6.73
C PRO A 4 -15.14 2.30 -5.55
N VAL A 5 -14.74 3.57 -5.45
CA VAL A 5 -13.72 4.03 -4.50
C VAL A 5 -14.28 4.18 -3.08
N LYS A 6 -15.50 4.72 -2.94
CA LYS A 6 -16.14 4.95 -1.64
C LYS A 6 -16.35 3.68 -0.82
N PRO A 7 -16.90 2.57 -1.37
CA PRO A 7 -17.04 1.33 -0.62
C PRO A 7 -15.70 0.79 -0.11
N LEU A 8 -14.63 0.94 -0.90
CA LEU A 8 -13.30 0.48 -0.51
C LEU A 8 -12.71 1.32 0.62
N MET A 9 -12.82 2.65 0.56
CA MET A 9 -12.39 3.53 1.67
C MET A 9 -13.05 3.17 3.00
N THR A 10 -14.36 2.86 2.97
CA THR A 10 -15.08 2.40 4.16
C THR A 10 -14.53 1.07 4.68
N LYS A 11 -14.29 0.09 3.80
CA LYS A 11 -13.73 -1.22 4.20
C LYS A 11 -12.30 -1.13 4.74
N LEU A 12 -11.49 -0.23 4.20
CA LEU A 12 -10.13 0.03 4.67
C LEU A 12 -10.11 0.84 5.98
N GLY A 13 -11.23 1.45 6.38
CA GLY A 13 -11.27 2.36 7.53
C GLY A 13 -10.44 3.64 7.33
N TYR A 14 -10.13 3.99 6.07
CA TYR A 14 -9.25 5.11 5.74
C TYR A 14 -9.85 5.97 4.63
N GLN A 15 -10.00 7.26 4.92
CA GLN A 15 -10.47 8.26 3.96
C GLN A 15 -9.28 8.96 3.31
N PHE A 16 -9.12 8.79 2.00
CA PHE A 16 -8.05 9.47 1.29
C PHE A 16 -8.37 10.96 1.15
N ARG A 17 -7.38 11.81 1.45
CA ARG A 17 -7.48 13.27 1.21
C ARG A 17 -7.62 13.61 -0.28
N GLN A 18 -7.04 12.78 -1.15
CA GLN A 18 -7.08 12.88 -2.61
C GLN A 18 -7.56 11.53 -3.15
N ALA A 19 -8.82 11.45 -3.57
CA ALA A 19 -9.43 10.20 -4.03
C ALA A 19 -8.76 9.66 -5.31
N GLU A 20 -8.16 10.54 -6.11
CA GLU A 20 -7.44 10.24 -7.33
C GLU A 20 -6.22 9.35 -7.08
N LEU A 21 -5.62 9.41 -5.89
CA LEU A 21 -4.53 8.51 -5.51
C LEU A 21 -5.00 7.07 -5.36
N LEU A 22 -6.18 6.86 -4.77
CA LEU A 22 -6.77 5.52 -4.66
C LEU A 22 -7.20 5.01 -6.04
N GLU A 23 -7.74 5.88 -6.89
CA GLU A 23 -8.04 5.53 -8.29
C GLU A 23 -6.79 5.13 -9.06
N GLN A 24 -5.70 5.88 -8.93
CA GLN A 24 -4.42 5.56 -9.56
C GLN A 24 -3.87 4.22 -9.04
N ALA A 25 -3.94 3.97 -7.73
CA ALA A 25 -3.48 2.72 -7.12
C ALA A 25 -4.26 1.49 -7.61
N LEU A 26 -5.53 1.67 -7.99
CA LEU A 26 -6.39 0.63 -8.55
C LEU A 26 -6.33 0.53 -10.08
N THR A 27 -5.56 1.39 -10.74
CA THR A 27 -5.47 1.41 -12.20
C THR A 27 -4.29 0.57 -12.68
N HIS A 28 -4.60 -0.51 -13.40
CA HIS A 28 -3.60 -1.39 -14.00
C HIS A 28 -2.85 -0.70 -15.16
N ARG A 29 -1.58 -1.07 -15.38
CA ARG A 29 -0.70 -0.51 -16.42
C ARG A 29 -1.23 -0.63 -17.87
N SER A 30 -2.17 -1.54 -18.13
CA SER A 30 -2.79 -1.67 -19.45
C SER A 30 -3.81 -0.54 -19.75
N CYS A 31 -4.26 0.19 -18.73
CA CYS A 31 -5.09 1.36 -18.89
C CYS A 31 -4.23 2.57 -19.27
N LYS A 32 -4.68 3.38 -20.24
CA LYS A 32 -3.98 4.61 -20.61
C LYS A 32 -4.01 5.62 -19.45
N GLY A 33 -2.88 6.29 -19.21
CA GLY A 33 -2.79 7.38 -18.21
C GLY A 33 -1.95 6.99 -16.99
N LYS A 34 -2.24 7.61 -15.84
CA LYS A 34 -1.56 7.30 -14.58
C LYS A 34 -2.04 5.94 -14.07
N HIS A 35 -1.11 5.04 -13.80
CA HIS A 35 -1.35 3.71 -13.26
C HIS A 35 -0.56 3.47 -11.97
N ASN A 36 -0.73 2.28 -11.42
CA ASN A 36 -0.26 1.91 -10.09
C ASN A 36 1.25 1.62 -9.96
N GLU A 37 1.98 1.23 -11.01
CA GLU A 37 3.39 0.78 -10.91
C GLU A 37 4.31 1.64 -10.03
N ARG A 38 4.22 2.97 -10.11
CA ARG A 38 5.05 3.86 -9.25
C ARG A 38 4.61 3.84 -7.79
N LEU A 39 3.30 3.73 -7.53
CA LEU A 39 2.74 3.62 -6.18
C LEU A 39 3.01 2.23 -5.61
N GLU A 40 2.99 1.19 -6.43
CA GLU A 40 3.35 -0.18 -6.08
C GLU A 40 4.80 -0.25 -5.64
N PHE A 41 5.74 0.29 -6.43
CA PHE A 41 7.16 0.32 -6.07
C PHE A 41 7.42 1.01 -4.73
N LEU A 42 6.75 2.14 -4.48
CA LEU A 42 6.85 2.84 -3.19
C LEU A 42 6.19 2.02 -2.06
N GLY A 43 5.04 1.43 -2.33
CA GLY A 43 4.27 0.63 -1.37
C GLY A 43 5.03 -0.61 -0.91
N ASP A 44 5.76 -1.26 -1.80
CA ASP A 44 6.61 -2.42 -1.49
C ASP A 44 7.67 -2.07 -0.44
N ALA A 45 8.41 -0.98 -0.66
CA ALA A 45 9.41 -0.51 0.29
C ALA A 45 8.80 -0.11 1.65
N VAL A 46 7.62 0.54 1.65
CA VAL A 46 6.92 0.95 2.87
C VAL A 46 6.44 -0.26 3.67
N LEU A 47 5.81 -1.24 3.00
CA LEU A 47 5.36 -2.47 3.65
C LEU A 47 6.55 -3.28 4.17
N GLY A 48 7.62 -3.39 3.39
CA GLY A 48 8.87 -4.04 3.81
C GLY A 48 9.43 -3.43 5.10
N LEU A 49 9.49 -2.10 5.20
CA LEU A 49 9.93 -1.41 6.41
C LEU A 49 9.03 -1.70 7.61
N ILE A 50 7.71 -1.62 7.44
CA ILE A 50 6.75 -1.84 8.54
C ILE A 50 6.87 -3.28 9.07
N ILE A 51 6.91 -4.26 8.16
CA ILE A 51 7.04 -5.67 8.55
C ILE A 51 8.39 -5.94 9.20
N ALA A 52 9.49 -5.41 8.65
CA ALA A 52 10.82 -5.54 9.26
C ALA A 52 10.85 -4.95 10.68
N GLN A 53 10.24 -3.77 10.89
CA GLN A 53 10.12 -3.16 12.21
C GLN A 53 9.29 -4.04 13.17
N MET A 54 8.14 -4.55 12.71
CA MET A 54 7.30 -5.44 13.52
C MET A 54 8.04 -6.72 13.94
N LEU A 55 8.79 -7.34 13.03
CA LEU A 55 9.60 -8.51 13.32
C LEU A 55 10.74 -8.19 14.31
N PHE A 56 11.42 -7.06 14.09
CA PHE A 56 12.49 -6.60 14.99
C PHE A 56 11.98 -6.40 16.43
N ASP A 57 10.82 -5.75 16.59
CA ASP A 57 10.22 -5.49 17.90
C ASP A 57 9.66 -6.76 18.56
N GLN A 58 9.10 -7.68 17.77
CA GLN A 58 8.50 -8.91 18.27
C GLN A 58 9.55 -9.96 18.67
N PHE A 59 10.72 -9.93 18.04
CA PHE A 59 11.79 -10.92 18.22
C PHE A 59 13.13 -10.28 18.63
N PRO A 60 13.19 -9.58 19.77
CA PRO A 60 14.37 -8.79 20.17
C PRO A 60 15.63 -9.63 20.49
N GLN A 61 15.50 -10.96 20.56
CA GLN A 61 16.60 -11.89 20.87
C GLN A 61 17.00 -12.77 19.68
N THR A 62 16.35 -12.59 18.54
CA THR A 62 16.61 -13.36 17.32
C THR A 62 17.74 -12.70 16.54
N ARG A 63 18.64 -13.52 15.98
CA ARG A 63 19.76 -13.02 15.16
C ARG A 63 19.24 -12.65 13.78
N GLU A 64 19.93 -11.72 13.11
CA GLU A 64 19.54 -11.18 11.79
C GLU A 64 19.18 -12.24 10.74
N GLY A 65 19.85 -13.41 10.75
CA GLY A 65 19.61 -14.49 9.78
C GLY A 65 18.40 -15.40 10.07
N ASP A 66 17.77 -15.26 11.23
CA ASP A 66 16.61 -16.05 11.67
C ASP A 66 15.30 -15.22 11.65
N LEU A 67 15.36 -13.96 11.19
CA LEU A 67 14.25 -13.01 11.06
C LEU A 67 13.69 -12.95 9.63
#